data_AF-A0A5R9E2B3-F1
#
_entry.id   AF-A0A5R9E2B3-F1
#
_cell.length_a   1.000
_cell.length_b   1.000
_cell.length_c   1.000
_cell.angle_alpha   90.00
_cell.angle_beta   90.00
_cell.angle_gamma   90.00
#
_symmetry.space_group_name_H-M   'P 1'
#
loop_
_entity.id
_entity.type
_entity.pdbx_description
1 polymer ?
#
loop_
_entity_poly.entity_id
_entity_poly.type
_entity_poly.pdbx_seq_one_letter_code
_entity_poly.pdbx_strand_id
1 'polypeptide(L)'
;MKTGRRSRETAYVITDLTSREASPQRLAKIIRSQWVIEIRLHFVRDTAFREDASKAHTEHGPENMATLRSFAINCLRAAGHHNIAAGLREMSYEPFTRPLTLLGLR
;
A
#
# COMPACT_ATOMS: atom_id res chain seq x y z
N MET A 1 -12.15 11.74 -21.91
CA MET A 1 -11.97 13.17 -22.20
C MET A 1 -11.09 13.77 -21.09
N LYS A 2 -9.80 14.00 -21.35
CA LYS A 2 -8.92 14.66 -20.36
C LYS A 2 -9.21 16.15 -20.43
N THR A 3 -9.87 16.68 -19.41
CA THR A 3 -10.08 18.11 -19.24
C THR A 3 -8.68 18.74 -19.18
N GLY A 4 -8.35 19.70 -20.03
CA GLY A 4 -7.02 20.33 -20.11
C GLY A 4 -6.64 21.16 -18.87
N ARG A 5 -7.20 20.83 -17.70
CA ARG A 5 -7.06 21.56 -16.45
C ARG A 5 -5.70 21.25 -15.85
N ARG A 6 -4.82 22.25 -15.90
CA ARG A 6 -3.56 22.23 -15.15
C ARG A 6 -3.85 22.69 -13.72
N SER A 7 -3.40 21.93 -12.74
CA SER A 7 -3.30 22.36 -11.35
C SER A 7 -1.82 22.62 -11.01
N ARG A 8 -1.58 23.54 -10.08
CA ARG A 8 -0.27 23.76 -9.46
C ARG A 8 -0.41 23.47 -7.98
N GLU A 9 0.45 22.61 -7.47
CA GLU A 9 0.53 22.27 -6.06
C GLU A 9 1.90 22.67 -5.53
N THR A 10 1.95 23.24 -4.34
CA THR A 10 3.20 23.63 -3.66
C THR A 10 3.27 22.84 -2.37
N ALA A 11 4.34 22.07 -2.19
CA ALA A 11 4.60 21.31 -0.97
C ALA A 11 5.87 21.85 -0.30
N TYR A 12 5.81 22.02 1.01
CA TYR A 12 6.97 22.32 1.85
C TYR A 12 7.47 21.03 2.48
N VAL A 13 8.78 20.79 2.44
CA VAL A 13 9.38 19.54 2.92
C VAL A 13 10.49 19.89 3.91
N ILE A 14 10.52 19.18 5.04
CA ILE A 14 11.60 19.25 6.02
C ILE A 14 12.52 18.06 5.78
N THR A 15 13.82 18.32 5.71
CA THR A 15 14.84 17.29 5.48
C THR A 15 16.11 17.63 6.24
N ASP A 16 16.81 16.58 6.65
CA ASP A 16 18.16 16.58 7.18
C ASP A 16 19.24 16.79 6.11
N LEU A 17 18.88 16.76 4.81
CA LEU A 17 19.80 17.06 3.72
C LEU A 17 20.29 18.50 3.81
N THR A 18 21.59 18.69 3.62
CA THR A 18 22.18 20.03 3.52
C THR A 18 21.78 20.72 2.21
N SER A 19 21.93 22.04 2.13
CA SER A 19 21.62 22.82 0.93
C SER A 19 22.37 22.37 -0.33
N ARG A 20 23.57 21.78 -0.17
CA ARG A 20 24.36 21.22 -1.28
C ARG A 20 23.83 19.87 -1.76
N GLU A 21 23.16 19.13 -0.90
CA GLU A 21 22.61 17.81 -1.21
C GLU A 21 21.16 17.89 -1.70
N ALA A 22 20.42 18.91 -1.28
CA ALA A 22 19.01 19.14 -1.57
C ALA A 22 18.75 19.71 -2.98
N SER A 23 19.41 19.16 -4.02
CA SER A 23 19.11 19.53 -5.40
C SER A 23 17.63 19.26 -5.74
N PRO A 24 16.98 20.09 -6.58
CA PRO A 24 15.57 19.89 -6.94
C PRO A 24 15.26 18.49 -7.49
N GLN A 25 16.18 17.92 -8.27
CA GLN A 25 16.04 16.60 -8.87
C GLN A 25 16.07 15.50 -7.81
N ARG A 26 16.96 15.61 -6.80
CA ARG A 26 17.05 14.65 -5.70
C ARG A 26 15.81 14.72 -4.81
N LEU A 27 15.39 15.94 -4.43
CA LEU A 27 14.15 16.14 -3.66
C LEU A 27 12.94 15.56 -4.40
N ALA A 28 12.79 15.86 -5.68
CA ALA A 28 11.69 15.33 -6.48
C ALA A 28 11.71 13.80 -6.58
N LYS A 29 12.90 13.17 -6.65
CA LYS A 29 13.04 11.70 -6.62
C LYS A 29 12.63 11.13 -5.26
N ILE A 30 13.06 11.72 -4.16
CA ILE A 30 12.72 11.27 -2.81
C ILE A 30 11.20 11.38 -2.59
N ILE A 31 10.63 12.56 -2.87
CA ILE A 31 9.18 12.79 -2.74
C ILE A 31 8.40 11.77 -3.56
N ARG A 32 8.74 11.58 -4.85
CA ARG A 32 8.08 10.57 -5.69
C ARG A 32 8.23 9.15 -5.15
N SER A 33 9.36 8.83 -4.52
CA SER A 33 9.58 7.50 -3.93
C SER A 33 8.69 7.28 -2.71
N GLN A 34 8.38 8.33 -1.95
CA GLN A 34 7.41 8.24 -0.85
C GLN A 34 5.99 7.96 -1.36
N TRP A 35 5.58 8.58 -2.47
CA TRP A 35 4.28 8.30 -3.11
C TRP A 35 4.09 6.84 -3.54
N VAL A 36 5.19 6.10 -3.74
CA VAL A 36 5.12 4.67 -4.04
C VAL A 36 4.46 3.90 -2.89
N ILE A 37 4.62 4.34 -1.63
CA ILE A 37 3.97 3.73 -0.47
C ILE A 37 2.45 3.89 -0.58
N GLU A 38 1.99 5.11 -0.87
CA GLU A 38 0.58 5.43 -1.06
C GLU A 38 -0.08 4.56 -2.14
N ILE A 39 0.57 4.50 -3.31
CA ILE A 39 0.03 3.76 -4.46
C ILE A 39 0.10 2.24 -4.25
N ARG A 40 1.21 1.74 -3.70
CA ARG A 40 1.40 0.28 -3.57
C ARG A 40 0.73 -0.29 -2.34
N LEU A 41 0.60 0.45 -1.26
CA LEU A 41 0.07 -0.09 -0.01
C LEU A 41 -1.33 0.45 0.26
N HIS A 42 -1.47 1.77 0.46
CA HIS A 42 -2.73 2.39 0.88
C HIS A 42 -3.85 2.14 -0.13
N PHE A 43 -3.62 2.47 -1.40
CA PHE A 43 -4.61 2.22 -2.45
C PHE A 43 -5.07 0.75 -2.53
N VAL A 44 -4.15 -0.21 -2.37
CA VAL A 44 -4.49 -1.64 -2.39
C VAL A 44 -5.32 -2.02 -1.17
N ARG A 45 -5.00 -1.46 0.00
CA ARG A 45 -5.72 -1.69 1.25
C ARG A 45 -7.15 -1.15 1.16
N ASP A 46 -7.32 0.03 0.59
CA ASP A 46 -8.64 0.67 0.44
C ASP A 46 -9.48 -0.06 -0.59
N THR A 47 -8.89 -0.47 -1.72
CA THR A 47 -9.64 -1.07 -2.82
C THR A 47 -9.82 -2.58 -2.69
N ALA A 48 -8.75 -3.34 -2.43
CA ALA A 48 -8.80 -4.80 -2.38
C ALA A 48 -9.29 -5.32 -1.03
N PHE A 49 -8.99 -4.61 0.07
CA PHE A 49 -9.42 -4.98 1.42
C PHE A 49 -10.57 -4.12 1.97
N ARG A 50 -11.04 -3.13 1.20
CA ARG A 50 -12.17 -2.26 1.57
C ARG A 50 -11.98 -1.60 2.93
N GLU A 51 -10.75 -1.16 3.21
CA GLU A 51 -10.39 -0.64 4.53
C GLU A 51 -11.28 0.53 4.95
N ASP A 52 -11.57 1.48 4.06
CA ASP A 52 -12.47 2.61 4.34
C ASP A 52 -13.89 2.16 4.75
N ALA A 53 -14.31 0.97 4.32
CA ALA A 53 -15.62 0.41 4.68
C ALA A 53 -15.58 -0.48 5.94
N SER A 54 -14.39 -0.68 6.52
CA SER A 54 -14.18 -1.50 7.72
C SER A 54 -14.79 -0.84 8.95
N LYS A 55 -15.62 -1.58 9.69
CA LYS A 55 -16.28 -1.10 10.93
C LYS A 55 -15.48 -1.38 12.21
N ALA A 56 -14.29 -1.95 12.09
CA ALA A 56 -13.42 -2.25 13.22
C ALA A 56 -12.79 -0.96 13.77
N HIS A 57 -13.53 -0.24 14.62
CA HIS A 57 -13.11 1.06 15.20
C HIS A 57 -12.82 1.01 16.70
N THR A 58 -12.99 -0.14 17.34
CA THR A 58 -12.82 -0.30 18.78
C THR A 58 -11.38 -0.65 19.13
N GLU A 59 -10.84 0.01 20.17
CA GLU A 59 -9.49 -0.25 20.70
C GLU A 59 -8.41 -0.31 19.60
N HIS A 60 -7.59 -1.36 19.60
CA HIS A 60 -6.54 -1.60 18.61
C HIS A 60 -7.05 -2.21 17.30
N GLY A 61 -8.36 -2.30 17.10
CA GLY A 61 -8.99 -2.86 15.90
C GLY A 61 -8.45 -2.27 14.58
N PRO A 62 -8.42 -0.93 14.42
CA PRO A 62 -7.88 -0.31 13.21
C PRO A 62 -6.42 -0.70 12.93
N GLU A 63 -5.56 -0.64 13.95
CA GLU A 63 -4.11 -0.90 13.84
C GLU A 63 -3.82 -2.38 13.55
N ASN A 64 -4.50 -3.28 14.26
CA ASN A 64 -4.39 -4.72 14.04
C ASN A 64 -4.81 -5.08 12.61
N MET A 65 -5.94 -4.54 12.14
CA MET A 65 -6.42 -4.79 10.78
C MET A 65 -5.48 -4.21 9.73
N ALA A 66 -4.96 -3.00 9.92
CA ALA A 66 -3.96 -2.41 9.03
C ALA A 66 -2.69 -3.27 8.92
N THR A 67 -2.24 -3.81 10.05
CA THR A 67 -1.06 -4.69 10.14
C THR A 67 -1.31 -6.02 9.40
N LEU A 68 -2.44 -6.69 9.69
CA LEU A 68 -2.79 -7.97 9.06
C LEU A 68 -2.97 -7.84 7.55
N ARG A 69 -3.61 -6.76 7.07
CA ARG A 69 -3.76 -6.49 5.62
C ARG A 69 -2.40 -6.25 4.96
N SER A 70 -1.53 -5.46 5.60
CA SER A 70 -0.18 -5.19 5.09
C SER A 70 0.65 -6.48 5.03
N PHE A 71 0.53 -7.33 6.04
CA PHE A 71 1.14 -8.66 6.05
C PHE A 71 0.64 -9.52 4.88
N ALA A 72 -0.68 -9.65 4.70
CA ALA A 72 -1.26 -10.42 3.60
C ALA A 72 -0.82 -9.91 2.21
N ILE A 73 -0.78 -8.59 2.02
CA ILE A 73 -0.28 -7.96 0.78
C ILE A 73 1.17 -8.39 0.51
N ASN A 74 2.02 -8.37 1.54
CA ASN A 74 3.43 -8.73 1.39
C ASN A 74 3.61 -10.22 1.12
N CYS A 75 2.85 -11.11 1.77
CA CYS A 75 2.87 -12.55 1.48
C CYS A 75 2.47 -12.83 0.02
N LEU A 76 1.39 -12.21 -0.46
CA LEU A 76 0.95 -12.37 -1.85
C LEU A 76 2.01 -11.89 -2.84
N ARG A 77 2.69 -10.78 -2.54
CA ARG A 77 3.80 -10.28 -3.38
C ARG A 77 5.00 -11.23 -3.38
N ALA A 78 5.35 -11.77 -2.22
CA ALA A 78 6.44 -12.73 -2.09
C ALA A 78 6.18 -14.01 -2.90
N ALA A 79 4.91 -14.41 -3.01
CA ALA A 79 4.47 -15.51 -3.86
C ALA A 79 4.26 -15.13 -5.35
N GLY A 80 4.63 -13.90 -5.76
CA GLY A 80 4.59 -13.48 -7.16
C GLY A 80 3.25 -12.88 -7.63
N HIS A 81 2.27 -12.66 -6.74
CA HIS A 81 1.03 -11.98 -7.13
C HIS A 81 1.26 -10.48 -7.28
N HIS A 82 1.36 -10.01 -8.52
CA HIS A 82 1.43 -8.58 -8.85
C HIS A 82 0.06 -7.88 -8.75
N ASN A 83 -1.02 -8.62 -8.98
CA ASN A 83 -2.39 -8.16 -8.77
C ASN A 83 -2.94 -8.75 -7.46
N ILE A 84 -2.97 -7.94 -6.40
CA ILE A 84 -3.40 -8.38 -5.07
C ILE A 84 -4.85 -8.84 -5.06
N ALA A 85 -5.76 -8.16 -5.76
CA ALA A 85 -7.15 -8.56 -5.80
C ALA A 85 -7.34 -9.94 -6.48
N ALA A 86 -6.51 -10.27 -7.47
CA ALA A 86 -6.49 -11.60 -8.07
C ALA A 86 -5.94 -12.66 -7.11
N GLY A 87 -4.83 -12.37 -6.42
CA GLY A 87 -4.28 -13.25 -5.39
C GLY A 87 -5.28 -13.53 -4.26
N LEU A 88 -6.00 -12.51 -3.78
CA LEU A 88 -7.06 -12.70 -2.78
C LEU A 88 -8.19 -13.60 -3.28
N ARG A 89 -8.61 -13.46 -4.55
CA ARG A 89 -9.61 -14.35 -5.14
C ARG A 89 -9.10 -15.79 -5.20
N GLU A 90 -7.85 -15.99 -5.59
CA GLU A 90 -7.24 -17.31 -5.63
C GLU A 90 -7.19 -17.99 -4.26
N MET A 91 -6.83 -17.23 -3.21
CA MET A 91 -6.85 -17.70 -1.83
C MET A 91 -8.26 -18.03 -1.35
N SER A 92 -9.26 -17.29 -1.82
CA SER A 92 -10.67 -17.50 -1.42
C SER A 92 -11.29 -18.78 -1.97
N TYR A 93 -10.69 -19.43 -2.98
CA TYR A 93 -11.19 -20.70 -3.50
C TYR A 93 -11.05 -21.86 -2.50
N GLU A 94 -10.03 -21.81 -1.63
CA GLU A 94 -9.88 -22.75 -0.52
C GLU A 94 -9.34 -22.01 0.73
N PRO A 95 -10.22 -21.31 1.46
CA PRO A 95 -9.83 -20.31 2.45
C PRO A 95 -9.10 -20.89 3.67
N PHE A 96 -9.22 -22.20 3.92
CA PHE A 96 -8.57 -22.87 5.05
C PHE A 96 -7.26 -23.57 4.68
N THR A 97 -6.95 -23.75 3.40
CA THR A 97 -5.75 -24.51 2.97
C THR A 97 -4.77 -23.63 2.23
N ARG A 98 -5.24 -22.80 1.28
CA ARG A 98 -4.37 -21.99 0.43
C ARG A 98 -3.66 -20.88 1.19
N PRO A 99 -4.31 -20.08 2.06
CA PRO A 99 -3.60 -19.10 2.87
C PRO A 99 -2.57 -19.75 3.81
N LEU A 100 -2.91 -20.89 4.41
CA LEU A 100 -2.00 -21.60 5.31
C LEU A 100 -0.78 -22.15 4.56
N THR A 101 -1.01 -22.74 3.39
CA THR A 101 0.07 -23.22 2.50
C THR A 101 0.95 -22.07 2.02
N LEU A 102 0.37 -20.92 1.65
CA LEU A 102 1.10 -19.70 1.29
C LEU A 102 2.03 -19.24 2.43
N LEU A 103 1.60 -19.42 3.68
CA LEU A 103 2.36 -19.07 4.88
C LEU A 103 3.34 -20.17 5.33
N GLY A 104 3.35 -21.34 4.68
CA GLY A 104 4.17 -22.49 5.07
C GLY A 104 3.69 -23.18 6.36
N LEU A 105 2.44 -22.95 6.76
CA LEU A 105 1.81 -23.54 7.94
C LEU A 105 0.92 -24.68 7.46
N ARG A 106 1.37 -25.93 7.54
CA ARG A 106 0.58 -27.09 7.12
C ARG A 106 0.37 -28.06 8.26
#